data_AF-A0A9P7A2P8-F1
#
_entry.id   AF-A0A9P7A2P8-F1
#
_cell.length_a   1.000
_cell.length_b   1.000
_cell.length_c   1.000
_cell.angle_alpha   90.00
_cell.angle_beta   90.00
_cell.angle_gamma   90.00
#
_symmetry.space_group_name_H-M   'P 1'
#
loop_
_entity.id
_entity.type
_entity.pdbx_description
1 polymer ?
#
loop_
_entity_poly.entity_id
_entity_poly.type
_entity_poly.pdbx_seq_one_letter_code
_entity_poly.pdbx_strand_id
1 'polypeptide(L)'
;MTVKTLKEYCRMFGLNVCAPKNTLQSQLEEFSKDQDKWDRLRPGMHRLHKGSRTVTAGSKKKTSHPKLSAQHLAKLRGDKESNAAVHDGHNVVEHSKDLHTPQEISEILPWAQTIITMHTYRPESEVATGQTAPARPGSSGVFLPQWQTESMISSITSESLTAPPSDNESAACEADEMCYLKLGDGTEVSFAVSSIPDPVAVTFMHNISRLNAMWDDTSYYWKGESVLMIEGRPIPIVYWPDVYRYGKCGQWYGTKSRWTDWRSTTSPLQDVISRYRQSTPANFWEEFLVNDREMNFMKIVSELRRQHNTSKDDIVMRAHKEFGNAFDSLFWYRKGDKTYVMTDKSAIARHYQQLKEL
;
A
#
# COMPACT_ATOMS: atom_id res chain seq x y z
N MET A 1 17.96 20.23 12.14
CA MET A 1 17.19 19.18 11.43
C MET A 1 17.16 19.47 9.93
N THR A 2 17.09 18.44 9.09
CA THR A 2 16.85 18.57 7.64
C THR A 2 15.34 18.58 7.34
N VAL A 3 14.95 19.09 6.17
CA VAL A 3 13.53 19.07 5.74
C VAL A 3 12.97 17.64 5.70
N LYS A 4 13.79 16.65 5.30
CA LYS A 4 13.43 15.23 5.34
C LYS A 4 13.05 14.78 6.76
N THR A 5 13.90 15.06 7.76
CA THR A 5 13.59 14.69 9.16
C THR A 5 12.36 15.40 9.72
N LEU A 6 12.13 16.68 9.37
CA LEU A 6 10.93 17.41 9.79
C LEU A 6 9.65 16.78 9.20
N LYS A 7 9.67 16.46 7.89
CA LYS A 7 8.56 15.77 7.19
C LYS A 7 8.34 14.33 7.65
N GLU A 8 9.27 13.75 8.39
CA GLU A 8 9.15 12.41 9.00
C GLU A 8 8.50 12.52 10.39
N TYR A 9 8.94 13.45 11.24
CA TYR A 9 8.28 13.75 12.51
C TYR A 9 6.83 14.24 12.33
N CYS A 10 6.56 15.16 11.40
CA CYS A 10 5.19 15.58 11.11
C CYS A 10 4.31 14.39 10.69
N ARG A 11 4.86 13.42 9.95
CA ARG A 11 4.14 12.19 9.58
C ARG A 11 3.86 11.28 10.78
N MET A 12 4.81 11.14 11.70
CA MET A 12 4.63 10.35 12.92
C MET A 12 3.57 10.93 13.85
N PHE A 13 3.46 12.27 13.91
CA PHE A 13 2.55 12.98 14.79
C PHE A 13 1.20 13.38 14.14
N GLY A 14 0.98 13.02 12.87
CA GLY A 14 -0.26 13.34 12.15
C GLY A 14 -0.41 14.82 11.75
N LEU A 15 0.70 15.55 11.66
CA LEU A 15 0.77 16.95 11.26
C LEU A 15 0.90 17.11 9.73
N ASN A 16 0.65 18.30 9.20
CA ASN A 16 0.79 18.59 7.78
C ASN A 16 2.25 18.39 7.33
N VAL A 17 2.44 17.78 6.16
CA VAL A 17 3.75 17.38 5.60
C VAL A 17 4.15 18.20 4.37
N CYS A 18 3.25 19.00 3.81
CA CYS A 18 3.48 19.77 2.58
C CYS A 18 4.14 21.13 2.85
N ALA A 19 3.98 21.69 4.05
CA ALA A 19 4.42 23.03 4.41
C ALA A 19 5.94 23.29 4.25
N PRO A 20 6.36 24.56 4.06
CA PRO A 20 7.78 24.92 4.00
C PRO A 20 8.49 24.69 5.34
N LYS A 21 9.82 24.62 5.31
CA LYS A 21 10.67 24.20 6.44
C LYS A 21 10.32 24.92 7.76
N ASN A 22 10.13 26.24 7.72
CA ASN A 22 9.86 27.05 8.90
C ASN A 22 8.51 26.67 9.53
N THR A 23 7.45 26.53 8.71
CA THR A 23 6.13 26.10 9.16
C THR A 23 6.16 24.68 9.76
N LEU A 24 6.92 23.75 9.18
CA LEU A 24 7.11 22.42 9.78
C LEU A 24 7.81 22.48 11.15
N GLN A 25 8.77 23.39 11.34
CA GLN A 25 9.39 23.62 12.64
C GLN A 25 8.39 24.22 13.64
N SER A 26 7.65 25.27 13.25
CA SER A 26 6.63 25.89 14.11
C SER A 26 5.53 24.90 14.52
N GLN A 27 5.05 24.04 13.60
CA GLN A 27 4.07 23.01 13.91
C GLN A 27 4.60 21.97 14.90
N LEU A 28 5.87 21.56 14.80
CA LEU A 28 6.49 20.65 15.77
C LEU A 28 6.73 21.33 17.12
N GLU A 29 7.06 22.63 17.13
CA GLU A 29 7.22 23.41 18.37
C GLU A 29 5.89 23.65 19.08
N GLU A 30 4.83 23.98 18.35
CA GLU A 30 3.46 24.08 18.87
C GLU A 30 2.96 22.73 19.39
N PHE A 31 3.18 21.65 18.62
CA PHE A 31 2.85 20.30 19.07
C PHE A 31 3.66 19.87 20.31
N SER A 32 4.89 20.34 20.48
CA SER A 32 5.69 20.07 21.69
C SER A 32 5.18 20.76 22.96
N LYS A 33 4.35 21.80 22.83
CA LYS A 33 3.75 22.54 23.96
C LYS A 33 2.44 21.90 24.46
N ASP A 34 1.81 21.03 23.66
CA ASP A 34 0.54 20.38 23.98
C ASP A 34 0.75 18.96 24.55
N GLN A 35 0.98 18.88 25.86
CA GLN A 35 1.23 17.62 26.57
C GLN A 35 0.09 16.59 26.41
N ASP A 36 -1.16 17.03 26.30
CA ASP A 36 -2.33 16.15 26.12
C ASP A 36 -2.31 15.43 24.77
N LYS A 37 -1.79 16.08 23.71
CA LYS A 37 -1.56 15.41 22.41
C LYS A 37 -0.46 14.37 22.49
N TRP A 38 0.61 14.60 23.25
CA TRP A 38 1.68 13.61 23.46
C TRP A 38 1.18 12.35 24.17
N ASP A 39 0.36 12.50 25.21
CA ASP A 39 -0.15 11.36 25.97
C ASP A 39 -1.16 10.52 25.17
N ARG A 40 -1.84 11.10 24.17
CA ARG A 40 -2.68 10.36 23.20
C ARG A 40 -1.87 9.56 22.19
N LEU A 41 -0.64 9.98 21.87
CA LEU A 41 0.21 9.31 20.89
C LEU A 41 1.01 8.13 21.45
N ARG A 42 1.18 8.04 22.78
CA ARG A 42 1.90 6.93 23.42
C ARG A 42 1.17 5.61 23.14
N PRO A 43 1.74 4.68 22.33
CA PRO A 43 1.07 3.43 22.03
C PRO A 43 0.99 2.59 23.31
N GLY A 44 -0.23 2.23 23.72
CA GLY A 44 -0.43 1.18 24.72
C GLY A 44 -0.38 1.58 26.19
N MET A 45 -0.50 2.86 26.57
CA MET A 45 -0.99 3.12 27.94
C MET A 45 -2.50 2.84 27.97
N HIS A 46 -2.84 1.57 28.21
CA HIS A 46 -4.21 1.11 28.39
C HIS A 46 -4.91 2.05 29.38
N ARG A 47 -5.92 2.80 28.91
CA ARG A 47 -6.94 3.34 29.81
C ARG A 47 -7.42 2.17 30.66
N LEU A 48 -7.14 2.20 31.95
CA LEU A 48 -7.52 1.14 32.88
C LEU A 48 -9.03 1.00 32.80
N HIS A 49 -9.50 -0.03 32.09
CA HIS A 49 -10.92 -0.21 31.80
C HIS A 49 -11.74 -0.58 33.05
N LYS A 50 -11.04 -0.73 34.19
CA LYS A 50 -11.54 -0.61 35.56
C LYS A 50 -11.57 0.86 35.99
N GLY A 51 -12.51 1.63 35.44
CA GLY A 51 -12.98 2.82 36.16
C GLY A 51 -13.51 2.41 37.54
N SER A 52 -13.32 3.27 38.55
CA SER A 52 -13.83 3.00 39.90
C SER A 52 -15.34 2.74 39.84
N ARG A 53 -15.77 1.52 40.18
CA ARG A 53 -17.18 1.20 40.33
C ARG A 53 -17.67 1.69 41.69
N THR A 54 -17.89 3.00 41.81
CA THR A 54 -18.83 3.52 42.80
C THR A 54 -20.21 2.96 42.45
N VAL A 55 -20.67 1.97 43.20
CA VAL A 55 -21.96 1.32 42.99
C VAL A 55 -23.07 2.25 43.50
N THR A 56 -23.43 3.24 42.69
CA THR A 56 -24.70 3.96 42.88
C THR A 56 -25.84 3.07 42.41
N ALA A 57 -26.54 2.47 43.36
CA ALA A 57 -27.74 1.70 43.10
C ALA A 57 -28.84 2.60 42.50
N GLY A 58 -29.48 2.14 41.42
CA GLY A 58 -30.64 2.82 40.83
C GLY A 58 -30.44 3.36 39.42
N SER A 59 -30.35 2.49 38.43
CA SER A 59 -30.62 2.85 37.02
C SER A 59 -31.13 1.63 36.25
N LYS A 60 -32.39 1.70 35.82
CA LYS A 60 -33.08 0.63 35.10
C LYS A 60 -32.46 0.51 33.69
N LYS A 61 -31.78 -0.61 33.41
CA LYS A 61 -31.26 -0.89 32.07
C LYS A 61 -32.41 -1.12 31.08
N LYS A 62 -32.42 -0.37 29.98
CA LYS A 62 -33.26 -0.70 28.81
C LYS A 62 -32.78 -2.03 28.22
N THR A 63 -33.73 -2.93 27.95
CA THR A 63 -33.50 -4.23 27.31
C THR A 63 -33.08 -4.03 25.86
N SER A 64 -31.79 -4.24 25.57
CA SER A 64 -31.31 -4.35 24.19
C SER A 64 -31.82 -5.66 23.58
N HIS A 65 -32.40 -5.59 22.38
CA HIS A 65 -32.90 -6.78 21.67
C HIS A 65 -31.77 -7.80 21.46
N PRO A 66 -32.02 -9.10 21.68
CA PRO A 66 -31.00 -10.14 21.48
C PRO A 66 -30.61 -10.20 20.00
N LYS A 67 -29.29 -10.21 19.74
CA LYS A 67 -28.74 -10.37 18.39
C LYS A 67 -29.16 -11.72 17.81
N LEU A 68 -29.54 -11.74 16.53
CA LEU A 68 -30.08 -12.91 15.81
C LEU A 68 -29.23 -14.19 15.93
N SER A 69 -27.91 -14.09 16.09
CA SER A 69 -27.05 -15.26 16.30
C SER A 69 -27.34 -16.03 17.60
N ALA A 70 -27.78 -15.34 18.66
CA ALA A 70 -28.17 -15.98 19.92
C ALA A 70 -29.51 -16.74 19.78
N GLN A 71 -30.45 -16.21 19.00
CA GLN A 71 -31.69 -16.91 18.66
C GLN A 71 -31.42 -18.14 17.78
N HIS A 72 -30.50 -18.06 16.81
CA HIS A 72 -30.17 -19.19 15.95
C HIS A 72 -29.51 -20.34 16.73
N LEU A 73 -28.63 -20.03 17.69
CA LEU A 73 -28.00 -21.04 18.55
C LEU A 73 -29.01 -21.71 19.50
N ALA A 74 -29.96 -20.95 20.05
CA ALA A 74 -31.05 -21.49 20.86
C ALA A 74 -31.95 -22.44 20.05
N LYS A 75 -32.27 -22.08 18.80
CA LYS A 75 -33.11 -22.91 17.91
C LYS A 75 -32.46 -24.22 17.46
N LEU A 76 -31.13 -24.32 17.55
CA LEU A 76 -30.37 -25.56 17.27
C LEU A 76 -30.22 -26.46 18.51
N ARG A 77 -30.37 -25.92 19.73
CA ARG A 77 -30.48 -26.70 20.96
C ARG A 77 -31.94 -27.03 21.21
N GLY A 78 -32.48 -27.94 20.40
CA GLY A 78 -33.87 -28.39 20.50
C GLY A 78 -34.20 -28.93 21.90
N ASP A 79 -35.42 -28.65 22.35
CA ASP A 79 -35.93 -29.05 23.65
C ASP A 79 -35.93 -30.57 23.78
N LYS A 80 -35.11 -31.08 24.71
CA LYS A 80 -35.06 -32.51 25.06
C LYS A 80 -35.12 -32.65 26.56
N GLU A 81 -36.33 -32.56 27.08
CA GLU A 81 -36.63 -32.80 28.49
C GLU A 81 -36.38 -34.26 28.88
N SER A 82 -36.02 -34.46 30.14
CA SER A 82 -35.98 -35.75 30.86
C SER A 82 -35.20 -36.91 30.22
N ASN A 83 -34.01 -37.19 30.77
CA ASN A 83 -33.96 -38.22 31.81
C ASN A 83 -32.70 -38.07 32.66
N ALA A 84 -32.87 -38.19 33.98
CA ALA A 84 -31.79 -38.14 34.94
C ALA A 84 -31.19 -39.54 35.11
N ALA A 85 -29.90 -39.68 34.83
CA ALA A 85 -29.10 -40.82 35.26
C ALA A 85 -27.71 -40.31 35.69
N VAL A 86 -27.29 -40.76 36.87
CA VAL A 86 -26.02 -40.38 37.49
C VAL A 86 -24.86 -40.98 36.70
N HIS A 87 -23.93 -40.14 36.26
CA HIS A 87 -22.56 -40.57 36.02
C HIS A 87 -21.59 -39.47 36.42
N ASP A 88 -20.82 -39.75 37.48
CA ASP A 88 -19.62 -39.00 37.82
C ASP A 88 -18.57 -39.26 36.74
N GLY A 89 -18.02 -38.18 36.17
CA GLY A 89 -17.34 -38.21 34.89
C GLY A 89 -16.57 -36.91 34.66
N HIS A 90 -15.26 -36.98 34.85
CA HIS A 90 -14.34 -35.85 34.83
C HIS A 90 -14.22 -35.24 33.42
N ASN A 91 -15.13 -34.32 33.07
CA ASN A 91 -15.16 -33.62 31.79
C ASN A 91 -13.95 -32.69 31.61
N VAL A 92 -12.85 -33.25 31.10
CA VAL A 92 -11.75 -32.48 30.52
C VAL A 92 -12.29 -31.87 29.22
N VAL A 93 -12.56 -30.56 29.24
CA VAL A 93 -12.96 -29.82 28.04
C VAL A 93 -11.70 -29.58 27.20
N GLU A 94 -11.35 -30.56 26.36
CA GLU A 94 -10.29 -30.40 25.36
C GLU A 94 -10.71 -29.38 24.31
N HIS A 95 -10.24 -28.15 24.48
CA HIS A 95 -10.30 -27.10 23.48
C HIS A 95 -9.23 -27.29 22.38
N SER A 96 -9.12 -28.50 21.83
CA SER A 96 -8.38 -28.67 20.57
C SER A 96 -9.22 -28.10 19.43
N LYS A 97 -8.67 -27.11 18.72
CA LYS A 97 -9.23 -26.62 17.45
C LYS A 97 -8.74 -27.42 16.26
N ASP A 98 -8.01 -28.50 16.51
CA ASP A 98 -7.50 -29.36 15.45
C ASP A 98 -8.67 -30.14 14.83
N LEU A 99 -8.86 -29.96 13.52
CA LEU A 99 -9.89 -30.62 12.73
C LEU A 99 -9.31 -31.74 11.86
N HIS A 100 -8.00 -31.98 11.92
CA HIS A 100 -7.38 -33.07 11.18
C HIS A 100 -7.86 -34.41 11.72
N THR A 101 -8.16 -35.32 10.80
CA THR A 101 -8.49 -36.71 11.09
C THR A 101 -7.28 -37.44 11.67
N PRO A 102 -7.48 -38.54 12.44
CA PRO A 102 -6.36 -39.36 12.91
C PRO A 102 -5.44 -39.87 11.79
N GLN A 103 -5.98 -40.02 10.58
CA GLN A 103 -5.22 -40.43 9.40
C GLN A 103 -4.29 -39.30 8.91
N GLU A 104 -4.80 -38.07 8.75
CA GLU A 104 -3.97 -36.89 8.40
C GLU A 104 -2.88 -36.64 9.45
N ILE A 105 -3.20 -36.80 10.73
CA ILE A 105 -2.20 -36.72 11.82
C ILE A 105 -1.12 -37.80 11.64
N SER A 106 -1.49 -39.03 11.28
CA SER A 106 -0.53 -40.11 11.04
C SER A 106 0.37 -39.89 9.82
N GLU A 107 -0.10 -39.15 8.80
CA GLU A 107 0.65 -38.78 7.59
C GLU A 107 1.63 -37.61 7.86
N ILE A 108 1.30 -36.70 8.79
CA ILE A 108 2.16 -35.57 9.18
C ILE A 108 3.38 -36.02 10.00
N LEU A 109 3.25 -37.08 10.83
CA LEU A 109 4.33 -37.52 11.74
C LEU A 109 5.64 -37.94 11.03
N PRO A 110 5.64 -38.76 9.95
CA PRO A 110 6.85 -39.08 9.20
C PRO A 110 7.50 -37.85 8.54
N TRP A 111 6.70 -36.91 8.04
CA TRP A 111 7.20 -35.65 7.47
C TRP A 111 7.90 -34.80 8.54
N ALA A 112 7.28 -34.63 9.71
CA ALA A 112 7.86 -33.88 10.82
C ALA A 112 9.18 -34.51 11.31
N GLN A 113 9.25 -35.84 11.40
CA GLN A 113 10.50 -36.55 11.73
C GLN A 113 11.60 -36.33 10.68
N THR A 114 11.25 -36.33 9.39
CA THR A 114 12.19 -36.06 8.29
C THR A 114 12.73 -34.63 8.35
N ILE A 115 11.88 -33.65 8.67
CA ILE A 115 12.31 -32.25 8.85
C ILE A 115 13.26 -32.10 10.05
N ILE A 116 12.98 -32.78 11.18
CA ILE A 116 13.85 -32.75 12.36
C ILE A 116 15.23 -33.37 12.08
N THR A 117 15.30 -34.45 11.29
CA THR A 117 16.59 -35.05 10.91
C THR A 117 17.37 -34.20 9.91
N MET A 118 16.71 -33.59 8.90
CA MET A 118 17.38 -32.66 7.97
C MET A 118 17.84 -31.36 8.65
N HIS A 119 17.08 -30.88 9.63
CA HIS A 119 17.32 -29.62 10.33
C HIS A 119 17.52 -29.86 11.83
N THR A 120 18.54 -30.66 12.16
CA THR A 120 18.96 -30.87 13.55
C THR A 120 19.24 -29.50 14.18
N TYR A 121 18.48 -29.15 15.22
CA TYR A 121 18.57 -27.86 15.88
C TYR A 121 19.98 -27.65 16.45
N ARG A 122 20.69 -26.65 15.94
CA ARG A 122 22.00 -26.25 16.44
C ARG A 122 21.84 -25.04 17.36
N PRO A 123 22.08 -25.17 18.67
CA PRO A 123 21.94 -24.05 19.59
C PRO A 123 22.97 -22.95 19.27
N GLU A 124 22.49 -21.71 19.31
CA GLU A 124 23.22 -20.52 18.84
C GLU A 124 24.54 -20.26 19.63
N SER A 125 24.63 -20.81 20.85
CA SER A 125 25.84 -20.82 21.69
C SER A 125 27.05 -21.52 21.07
N GLU A 126 26.87 -22.45 20.12
CA GLU A 126 27.98 -23.17 19.49
C GLU A 126 28.62 -22.45 18.29
N VAL A 127 28.00 -21.37 17.81
CA VAL A 127 28.46 -20.66 16.59
C VAL A 127 29.44 -19.52 16.94
N ALA A 128 29.56 -19.14 18.21
CA ALA A 128 30.29 -17.95 18.65
C ALA A 128 31.83 -18.10 18.76
N THR A 129 32.38 -19.31 18.70
CA THR A 129 33.82 -19.57 18.87
C THR A 129 34.47 -20.15 17.62
N GLY A 130 35.09 -19.29 16.80
CA GLY A 130 36.08 -19.71 15.81
C GLY A 130 35.94 -19.16 14.40
N GLN A 131 36.04 -17.84 14.22
CA GLN A 131 36.43 -17.26 12.92
C GLN A 131 37.08 -15.88 13.08
N THR A 132 38.35 -15.87 13.49
CA THR A 132 39.21 -14.68 13.43
C THR A 132 39.61 -14.45 11.97
N ALA A 133 38.96 -13.49 11.30
CA ALA A 133 39.26 -13.17 9.91
C ALA A 133 40.66 -12.52 9.77
N PRO A 134 41.50 -12.94 8.80
CA PRO A 134 42.77 -12.29 8.53
C PRO A 134 42.58 -10.91 7.89
N ALA A 135 43.41 -9.94 8.29
CA ALA A 135 43.36 -8.57 7.78
C ALA A 135 43.70 -8.52 6.28
N ARG A 136 42.93 -7.73 5.52
CA ARG A 136 43.12 -7.54 4.07
C ARG A 136 43.81 -6.19 3.80
N PRO A 137 44.94 -6.14 3.06
CA PRO A 137 45.66 -4.89 2.78
C PRO A 137 44.95 -4.04 1.71
N GLY A 138 45.36 -2.77 1.65
CA GLY A 138 44.61 -1.67 1.00
C GLY A 138 44.25 -1.86 -0.48
N SER A 139 43.07 -1.35 -0.82
CA SER A 139 42.64 -1.10 -2.20
C SER A 139 42.71 0.40 -2.47
N SER A 140 43.51 0.80 -3.47
CA SER A 140 43.65 2.18 -3.90
C SER A 140 42.32 2.79 -4.35
N GLY A 141 42.11 4.07 -4.04
CA GLY A 141 40.90 4.80 -4.44
C GLY A 141 40.90 5.14 -5.94
N VAL A 142 39.74 4.96 -6.58
CA VAL A 142 39.45 5.49 -7.91
C VAL A 142 38.51 6.69 -7.76
N PHE A 143 38.96 7.85 -8.21
CA PHE A 143 38.19 9.10 -8.22
C PHE A 143 36.99 8.97 -9.17
N LEU A 144 35.84 9.53 -8.78
CA LEU A 144 34.68 9.75 -9.65
C LEU A 144 34.38 11.26 -9.73
N PRO A 145 33.91 11.80 -10.89
CA PRO A 145 33.94 13.23 -11.12
C PRO A 145 32.91 14.03 -10.31
N GLN A 146 33.38 15.18 -9.82
CA GLN A 146 32.57 16.20 -9.16
C GLN A 146 31.78 17.00 -10.21
N TRP A 147 30.45 16.91 -10.20
CA TRP A 147 29.59 17.72 -11.05
C TRP A 147 29.43 19.12 -10.42
N GLN A 148 29.86 20.15 -11.15
CA GLN A 148 29.70 21.55 -10.74
C GLN A 148 28.29 22.03 -11.10
N THR A 149 27.55 22.55 -10.14
CA THR A 149 26.33 23.34 -10.39
C THR A 149 26.71 24.82 -10.36
N GLU A 150 26.85 25.43 -11.53
CA GLU A 150 27.03 26.88 -11.62
C GLU A 150 25.73 27.62 -11.26
N SER A 151 25.89 28.61 -10.39
CA SER A 151 24.81 29.44 -9.87
C SER A 151 24.77 30.77 -10.63
N MET A 152 23.88 30.91 -11.61
CA MET A 152 23.59 32.22 -12.19
C MET A 152 22.47 32.92 -11.43
N ILE A 153 22.88 33.85 -10.56
CA ILE A 153 22.02 34.88 -9.97
C ILE A 153 22.16 36.10 -10.87
N SER A 154 21.05 36.69 -11.33
CA SER A 154 21.07 38.00 -11.96
C SER A 154 19.89 38.84 -11.49
N SER A 155 20.16 40.12 -11.23
CA SER A 155 19.28 41.03 -10.49
C SER A 155 18.59 42.02 -11.42
N ILE A 156 17.31 42.30 -11.20
CA ILE A 156 16.59 43.48 -11.72
C ILE A 156 15.66 43.94 -10.58
N THR A 157 16.05 44.93 -9.76
CA THR A 157 15.88 46.40 -9.89
C THR A 157 14.64 46.90 -9.16
N SER A 158 14.83 47.94 -8.34
CA SER A 158 13.86 48.51 -7.39
C SER A 158 12.84 49.47 -8.02
N GLU A 159 11.67 49.61 -7.39
CA GLU A 159 10.88 50.85 -7.43
C GLU A 159 10.06 51.08 -6.13
N SER A 160 9.41 52.24 -6.01
CA SER A 160 9.14 52.96 -4.74
C SER A 160 8.00 53.99 -4.94
N LEU A 161 7.18 54.44 -3.98
CA LEU A 161 7.22 54.50 -2.50
C LEU A 161 5.77 54.49 -1.92
N THR A 162 5.62 54.91 -0.65
CA THR A 162 4.41 55.35 0.09
C THR A 162 3.56 54.31 0.84
N ALA A 163 2.95 54.78 1.94
CA ALA A 163 2.51 54.01 3.12
C ALA A 163 1.10 54.49 3.59
N PRO A 164 0.47 53.87 4.62
CA PRO A 164 -0.99 53.66 4.68
C PRO A 164 -1.73 54.72 5.54
N PRO A 165 -3.07 54.64 5.74
CA PRO A 165 -3.63 53.71 6.73
C PRO A 165 -5.02 53.11 6.39
N SER A 166 -5.36 51.97 6.98
CA SER A 166 -6.63 51.72 7.70
C SER A 166 -6.73 50.26 8.15
N ASP A 167 -6.95 50.07 9.44
CA ASP A 167 -7.20 48.76 10.03
C ASP A 167 -8.55 48.20 9.57
N ASN A 168 -8.55 46.97 9.04
CA ASN A 168 -9.78 46.19 8.88
C ASN A 168 -9.47 44.71 9.13
N GLU A 169 -10.29 44.05 9.94
CA GLU A 169 -9.95 42.77 10.55
C GLU A 169 -9.90 41.59 9.56
N SER A 170 -8.73 40.96 9.51
CA SER A 170 -8.59 39.49 9.56
C SER A 170 -9.45 38.62 8.62
N ALA A 171 -9.63 39.04 7.37
CA ALA A 171 -9.81 38.12 6.25
C ALA A 171 -8.46 37.94 5.53
N ALA A 172 -7.51 37.29 6.19
CA ALA A 172 -6.32 36.80 5.51
C ALA A 172 -6.76 35.69 4.55
N CYS A 173 -6.99 36.06 3.28
CA CYS A 173 -7.16 35.10 2.21
C CYS A 173 -5.90 34.23 2.16
N GLU A 174 -5.99 33.02 2.70
CA GLU A 174 -4.95 32.01 2.51
C GLU A 174 -4.76 31.87 0.99
N ALA A 175 -3.58 32.21 0.51
CA ALA A 175 -3.27 32.15 -0.91
C ALA A 175 -3.39 30.69 -1.34
N ASP A 176 -4.46 30.40 -2.08
CA ASP A 176 -4.86 29.04 -2.43
C ASP A 176 -3.69 28.34 -3.14
N GLU A 177 -3.27 27.20 -2.61
CA GLU A 177 -2.05 26.54 -3.08
C GLU A 177 -2.26 26.11 -4.54
N MET A 178 -1.40 26.57 -5.45
CA MET A 178 -1.52 26.25 -6.87
C MET A 178 -0.87 24.91 -7.16
N CYS A 179 -1.66 23.97 -7.68
CA CYS A 179 -1.17 22.70 -8.22
C CYS A 179 -0.86 22.83 -9.71
N TYR A 180 0.13 22.05 -10.17
CA TYR A 180 0.54 21.97 -11.56
C TYR A 180 0.52 20.50 -12.01
N LEU A 181 -0.15 20.23 -13.13
CA LEU A 181 -0.22 18.92 -13.76
C LEU A 181 0.21 19.04 -15.23
N LYS A 182 1.11 18.16 -15.67
CA LYS A 182 1.48 18.04 -17.08
C LYS A 182 0.77 16.84 -17.69
N LEU A 183 -0.04 17.11 -18.71
CA LEU A 183 -0.76 16.14 -19.51
C LEU A 183 0.14 15.52 -20.59
N GLY A 184 -0.30 14.42 -21.19
CA GLY A 184 0.47 13.59 -22.12
C GLY A 184 0.59 14.19 -23.52
N ASP A 185 -0.33 15.08 -23.89
CA ASP A 185 -0.23 15.99 -25.05
C ASP A 185 0.81 17.12 -24.83
N GLY A 186 1.36 17.24 -23.62
CA GLY A 186 2.28 18.30 -23.21
C GLY A 186 1.61 19.52 -22.60
N THR A 187 0.27 19.59 -22.56
CA THR A 187 -0.49 20.69 -21.96
C THR A 187 -0.23 20.75 -20.45
N GLU A 188 0.14 21.93 -19.97
CA GLU A 188 0.29 22.19 -18.53
C GLU A 188 -1.00 22.82 -18.00
N VAL A 189 -1.58 22.18 -16.98
CA VAL A 189 -2.79 22.62 -16.29
C VAL A 189 -2.39 23.08 -14.90
N SER A 190 -2.54 24.37 -14.64
CA SER A 190 -2.44 24.94 -13.30
C SER A 190 -3.85 25.15 -12.75
N PHE A 191 -4.06 24.80 -11.47
CA PHE A 191 -5.37 24.90 -10.81
C PHE A 191 -5.19 25.08 -9.31
N ALA A 192 -6.14 25.76 -8.67
CA ALA A 192 -6.15 25.92 -7.22
C ALA A 192 -6.45 24.60 -6.50
N VAL A 193 -5.92 24.40 -5.29
CA VAL A 193 -6.21 23.21 -4.48
C VAL A 193 -7.70 23.12 -4.12
N SER A 194 -8.37 24.25 -3.89
CA SER A 194 -9.83 24.28 -3.69
C SER A 194 -10.63 23.81 -4.92
N SER A 195 -10.12 24.01 -6.15
CA SER A 195 -10.75 23.57 -7.41
C SER A 195 -10.80 22.04 -7.56
N ILE A 196 -10.09 21.26 -6.74
CA ILE A 196 -10.06 19.79 -6.82
C ILE A 196 -11.33 19.23 -6.17
N PRO A 197 -12.27 18.60 -6.90
CA PRO A 197 -13.45 17.99 -6.30
C PRO A 197 -13.07 16.80 -5.42
N ASP A 198 -13.95 16.43 -4.49
CA ASP A 198 -13.75 15.23 -3.68
C ASP A 198 -13.78 13.95 -4.56
N PRO A 199 -13.00 12.91 -4.21
CA PRO A 199 -12.80 11.75 -5.07
C PRO A 199 -14.11 10.96 -5.31
N VAL A 200 -14.63 11.08 -6.53
CA VAL A 200 -15.87 10.42 -6.95
C VAL A 200 -15.70 8.90 -6.91
N ALA A 201 -16.66 8.21 -6.28
CA ALA A 201 -16.71 6.76 -6.19
C ALA A 201 -17.09 6.11 -7.54
N VAL A 202 -16.16 6.11 -8.50
CA VAL A 202 -16.34 5.47 -9.80
C VAL A 202 -16.21 3.95 -9.73
N THR A 203 -17.08 3.24 -10.44
CA THR A 203 -16.99 1.79 -10.63
C THR A 203 -17.01 1.45 -12.12
N PHE A 204 -15.96 0.79 -12.59
CA PHE A 204 -15.82 0.38 -14.00
C PHE A 204 -16.18 -1.09 -14.24
N MET A 205 -16.80 -1.74 -13.24
CA MET A 205 -16.98 -3.20 -13.19
C MET A 205 -17.75 -3.80 -14.37
N HIS A 206 -18.56 -2.99 -15.06
CA HIS A 206 -19.42 -3.39 -16.19
C HIS A 206 -19.18 -2.55 -17.45
N ASN A 207 -18.11 -1.74 -17.49
CA ASN A 207 -17.87 -0.85 -18.63
C ASN A 207 -16.37 -0.56 -18.84
N ILE A 208 -15.66 -1.60 -19.27
CA ILE A 208 -14.23 -1.52 -19.65
C ILE A 208 -14.04 -0.56 -20.84
N SER A 209 -14.99 -0.48 -21.76
CA SER A 209 -14.99 0.50 -22.87
C SER A 209 -14.91 1.95 -22.36
N ARG A 210 -15.69 2.30 -21.33
CA ARG A 210 -15.65 3.62 -20.68
C ARG A 210 -14.36 3.83 -19.89
N LEU A 211 -13.87 2.81 -19.18
CA LEU A 211 -12.55 2.87 -18.53
C LEU A 211 -11.46 3.19 -19.56
N ASN A 212 -11.43 2.49 -20.69
CA ASN A 212 -10.47 2.68 -21.77
C ASN A 212 -10.52 4.10 -22.36
N ALA A 213 -11.74 4.61 -22.53
CA ALA A 213 -12.00 5.96 -23.02
C ALA A 213 -11.60 7.09 -22.06
N MET A 214 -11.46 6.77 -20.77
CA MET A 214 -11.10 7.70 -19.70
C MET A 214 -9.65 7.53 -19.18
N TRP A 215 -8.90 6.54 -19.67
CA TRP A 215 -7.68 6.06 -19.01
C TRP A 215 -6.51 7.03 -19.10
N ASP A 216 -6.14 7.42 -20.31
CA ASP A 216 -5.07 8.36 -20.65
C ASP A 216 -5.50 9.20 -21.87
N ASP A 217 -4.84 10.34 -22.05
CA ASP A 217 -5.02 11.32 -23.13
C ASP A 217 -4.10 11.08 -24.35
N THR A 218 -3.04 10.30 -24.19
CA THR A 218 -2.05 10.03 -25.25
C THR A 218 -2.54 9.05 -26.32
N SER A 219 -3.49 8.20 -25.98
CA SER A 219 -3.97 7.13 -26.86
C SER A 219 -5.17 7.56 -27.70
N TYR A 220 -5.28 6.98 -28.90
CA TYR A 220 -6.44 7.13 -29.79
C TYR A 220 -7.79 6.76 -29.14
N TYR A 221 -7.77 6.03 -28.02
CA TYR A 221 -8.97 5.65 -27.28
C TYR A 221 -9.56 6.78 -26.42
N TRP A 222 -8.78 7.83 -26.12
CA TRP A 222 -9.23 8.98 -25.33
C TRP A 222 -10.43 9.67 -26.00
N LYS A 223 -11.51 9.86 -25.24
CA LYS A 223 -12.73 10.51 -25.76
C LYS A 223 -12.92 11.96 -25.30
N GLY A 224 -11.95 12.54 -24.59
CA GLY A 224 -12.15 13.83 -23.93
C GLY A 224 -13.16 13.76 -22.78
N GLU A 225 -13.40 12.57 -22.22
CA GLU A 225 -14.34 12.35 -21.13
C GLU A 225 -13.59 11.97 -19.85
N SER A 226 -13.95 12.58 -18.72
CA SER A 226 -13.57 12.07 -17.40
C SER A 226 -14.68 12.33 -16.38
N VAL A 227 -14.62 11.61 -15.26
CA VAL A 227 -15.43 11.91 -14.08
C VAL A 227 -14.74 12.92 -13.16
N LEU A 228 -13.41 13.03 -13.25
CA LEU A 228 -12.67 14.12 -12.61
C LEU A 228 -12.61 15.31 -13.57
N MET A 229 -13.35 16.35 -13.24
CA MET A 229 -13.31 17.64 -13.94
C MET A 229 -12.63 18.66 -13.01
N ILE A 230 -11.67 19.41 -13.53
CA ILE A 230 -11.03 20.53 -12.82
C ILE A 230 -11.12 21.75 -13.75
N GLU A 231 -11.76 22.82 -13.28
CA GLU A 231 -11.93 24.08 -14.05
C GLU A 231 -12.52 23.84 -15.46
N GLY A 232 -13.49 22.92 -15.55
CA GLY A 232 -14.14 22.52 -16.80
C GLY A 232 -13.32 21.57 -17.70
N ARG A 233 -12.10 21.20 -17.31
CA ARG A 233 -11.23 20.28 -18.06
C ARG A 233 -11.32 18.84 -17.53
N PRO A 234 -11.50 17.83 -18.40
CA PRO A 234 -11.49 16.41 -18.01
C PRO A 234 -10.05 15.94 -17.72
N ILE A 235 -9.84 15.33 -16.56
CA ILE A 235 -8.52 14.79 -16.17
C ILE A 235 -8.51 13.26 -16.33
N PRO A 236 -7.71 12.69 -17.24
CA PRO A 236 -7.61 11.24 -17.42
C PRO A 236 -7.20 10.49 -16.15
N ILE A 237 -7.68 9.25 -16.01
CA ILE A 237 -7.52 8.41 -14.80
C ILE A 237 -6.04 8.24 -14.41
N VAL A 238 -5.13 8.13 -15.38
CA VAL A 238 -3.68 7.99 -15.12
C VAL A 238 -3.09 9.12 -14.27
N TYR A 239 -3.65 10.33 -14.32
CA TYR A 239 -3.18 11.52 -13.60
C TYR A 239 -3.81 11.76 -12.22
N TRP A 240 -4.92 11.09 -11.90
CA TRP A 240 -5.62 11.26 -10.63
C TRP A 240 -4.70 11.13 -9.40
N PRO A 241 -3.69 10.23 -9.36
CA PRO A 241 -2.81 10.10 -8.20
C PRO A 241 -1.99 11.34 -7.92
N ASP A 242 -1.62 12.09 -8.95
CA ASP A 242 -0.74 13.23 -8.81
C ASP A 242 -1.57 14.45 -8.42
N VAL A 243 -2.77 14.63 -9.00
CA VAL A 243 -3.80 15.58 -8.50
C VAL A 243 -4.06 15.40 -7.00
N TYR A 244 -4.49 14.21 -6.57
CA TYR A 244 -4.91 14.01 -5.18
C TYR A 244 -3.75 13.95 -4.19
N ARG A 245 -2.58 13.44 -4.59
CA ARG A 245 -1.39 13.37 -3.72
C ARG A 245 -0.90 14.74 -3.31
N TYR A 246 -0.85 15.69 -4.25
CA TYR A 246 -0.33 17.01 -3.98
C TYR A 246 -1.41 17.92 -3.38
N GLY A 247 -2.61 17.98 -3.97
CA GLY A 247 -3.61 18.94 -3.51
C GLY A 247 -4.42 18.55 -2.28
N LYS A 248 -4.83 17.28 -2.12
CA LYS A 248 -5.68 16.85 -0.99
C LYS A 248 -5.07 15.68 -0.23
N CYS A 249 -3.85 15.87 0.29
CA CYS A 249 -3.07 14.81 0.94
C CYS A 249 -3.81 14.02 2.04
N GLY A 250 -4.69 14.66 2.83
CA GLY A 250 -5.52 14.01 3.84
C GLY A 250 -6.57 13.06 3.24
N GLN A 251 -7.34 13.53 2.26
CA GLN A 251 -8.32 12.68 1.53
C GLN A 251 -7.63 11.58 0.73
N TRP A 252 -6.45 11.89 0.16
CA TRP A 252 -5.65 10.92 -0.55
C TRP A 252 -5.34 9.70 0.32
N TYR A 253 -5.08 9.80 1.64
CA TYR A 253 -4.86 8.59 2.46
C TYR A 253 -6.04 7.61 2.45
N GLY A 254 -7.29 8.08 2.45
CA GLY A 254 -8.47 7.23 2.37
C GLY A 254 -8.58 6.56 0.99
N THR A 255 -8.51 7.36 -0.07
CA THR A 255 -8.61 6.90 -1.47
C THR A 255 -7.40 6.08 -1.91
N LYS A 256 -6.22 6.32 -1.32
CA LYS A 256 -4.95 5.69 -1.67
C LYS A 256 -5.02 4.18 -1.52
N SER A 257 -5.74 3.63 -0.55
CA SER A 257 -5.90 2.17 -0.40
C SER A 257 -6.48 1.55 -1.70
N ARG A 258 -7.70 1.99 -2.06
CA ARG A 258 -8.38 1.65 -3.31
C ARG A 258 -7.52 1.94 -4.54
N TRP A 259 -6.79 3.05 -4.54
CA TRP A 259 -5.91 3.38 -5.66
C TRP A 259 -4.63 2.52 -5.71
N THR A 260 -4.05 2.10 -4.58
CA THR A 260 -2.87 1.22 -4.57
C THR A 260 -3.26 -0.20 -4.97
N ASP A 261 -4.47 -0.65 -4.64
CA ASP A 261 -5.05 -1.87 -5.22
C ASP A 261 -5.12 -1.76 -6.75
N TRP A 262 -5.35 -0.54 -7.29
CA TRP A 262 -5.33 -0.24 -8.72
C TRP A 262 -3.94 0.06 -9.31
N ARG A 263 -2.92 0.48 -8.52
CA ARG A 263 -1.62 1.02 -8.99
C ARG A 263 -0.39 0.33 -8.38
N SER A 264 -0.51 -0.93 -7.97
CA SER A 264 0.67 -1.77 -7.77
C SER A 264 1.50 -1.85 -9.06
N THR A 265 2.77 -2.27 -9.00
CA THR A 265 3.69 -2.40 -10.17
C THR A 265 3.23 -3.38 -11.26
N THR A 266 2.07 -3.99 -11.08
CA THR A 266 1.25 -4.67 -12.08
C THR A 266 -0.17 -4.19 -11.75
N SER A 267 -0.59 -3.12 -12.45
CA SER A 267 -1.72 -2.28 -12.08
C SER A 267 -2.99 -2.90 -12.66
N PRO A 268 -3.95 -3.42 -11.88
CA PRO A 268 -5.09 -4.15 -12.42
C PRO A 268 -5.87 -3.46 -13.53
N LEU A 269 -6.06 -2.13 -13.41
CA LEU A 269 -6.71 -1.35 -14.46
C LEU A 269 -5.80 -1.21 -15.68
N GLN A 270 -4.49 -0.98 -15.48
CA GLN A 270 -3.53 -0.95 -16.58
C GLN A 270 -3.42 -2.31 -17.29
N ASP A 271 -3.36 -3.42 -16.56
CA ASP A 271 -3.27 -4.78 -17.12
C ASP A 271 -4.53 -5.08 -17.96
N VAL A 272 -5.72 -4.77 -17.43
CA VAL A 272 -6.99 -4.88 -18.17
C VAL A 272 -6.99 -3.99 -19.41
N ILE A 273 -6.59 -2.71 -19.30
CA ILE A 273 -6.58 -1.80 -20.44
C ILE A 273 -5.50 -2.18 -21.47
N SER A 274 -4.33 -2.61 -21.06
CA SER A 274 -3.29 -3.13 -21.95
C SER A 274 -3.76 -4.39 -22.68
N ARG A 275 -4.40 -5.35 -22.00
CA ARG A 275 -4.98 -6.53 -22.66
C ARG A 275 -6.13 -6.15 -23.61
N TYR A 276 -7.02 -5.26 -23.17
CA TYR A 276 -8.15 -4.77 -23.96
C TYR A 276 -7.70 -4.04 -25.23
N ARG A 277 -6.57 -3.33 -25.18
CA ARG A 277 -5.97 -2.64 -26.34
C ARG A 277 -5.15 -3.56 -27.26
N GLN A 278 -4.73 -4.74 -26.80
CA GLN A 278 -4.02 -5.75 -27.62
C GLN A 278 -4.96 -6.52 -28.55
N SER A 279 -6.28 -6.42 -28.37
CA SER A 279 -7.29 -7.21 -29.09
C SER A 279 -8.48 -6.34 -29.49
N THR A 280 -9.43 -6.91 -30.23
CA THR A 280 -10.74 -6.27 -30.41
C THR A 280 -11.58 -6.45 -29.14
N PRO A 281 -12.60 -5.60 -28.90
CA PRO A 281 -13.53 -5.80 -27.78
C PRO A 281 -14.21 -7.17 -27.80
N ALA A 282 -14.54 -7.70 -28.99
CA ALA A 282 -15.16 -9.01 -29.14
C ALA A 282 -14.22 -10.13 -28.68
N ASN A 283 -12.98 -10.14 -29.18
CA ASN A 283 -11.98 -11.15 -28.82
C ASN A 283 -11.60 -11.07 -27.33
N PHE A 284 -11.53 -9.86 -26.76
CA PHE A 284 -11.32 -9.67 -25.33
C PHE A 284 -12.44 -10.33 -24.51
N TRP A 285 -13.69 -10.06 -24.85
CA TRP A 285 -14.80 -10.66 -24.11
C TRP A 285 -14.90 -12.17 -24.32
N GLU A 286 -14.61 -12.68 -25.52
CA GLU A 286 -14.52 -14.12 -25.81
C GLU A 286 -13.49 -14.83 -24.92
N GLU A 287 -12.30 -14.25 -24.70
CA GLU A 287 -11.30 -14.76 -23.74
C GLU A 287 -11.82 -14.80 -22.29
N PHE A 288 -12.67 -13.83 -21.92
CA PHE A 288 -13.22 -13.69 -20.58
C PHE A 288 -14.70 -14.10 -20.47
N LEU A 289 -15.18 -15.00 -21.34
CA LEU A 289 -16.47 -15.69 -21.21
C LEU A 289 -16.32 -16.98 -20.38
N VAL A 290 -17.20 -17.20 -19.42
CA VAL A 290 -17.32 -18.47 -18.68
C VAL A 290 -18.79 -18.88 -18.61
N ASN A 291 -19.12 -20.03 -19.20
CA ASN A 291 -20.50 -20.52 -19.33
C ASN A 291 -21.43 -19.47 -19.97
N ASP A 292 -21.01 -18.95 -21.13
CA ASP A 292 -21.71 -17.91 -21.90
C ASP A 292 -22.02 -16.61 -21.13
N ARG A 293 -21.26 -16.32 -20.07
CA ARG A 293 -21.36 -15.08 -19.29
C ARG A 293 -19.99 -14.43 -19.12
N GLU A 294 -19.97 -13.12 -19.29
CA GLU A 294 -18.79 -12.29 -19.05
C GLU A 294 -18.29 -12.46 -17.60
N MET A 295 -16.99 -12.68 -17.43
CA MET A 295 -16.36 -12.63 -16.11
C MET A 295 -16.55 -11.25 -15.49
N ASN A 296 -16.83 -11.20 -14.18
CA ASN A 296 -16.80 -9.92 -13.47
C ASN A 296 -15.38 -9.32 -13.49
N PHE A 297 -15.28 -8.00 -13.44
CA PHE A 297 -14.00 -7.29 -13.52
C PHE A 297 -12.92 -7.81 -12.55
N MET A 298 -13.30 -8.20 -11.32
CA MET A 298 -12.36 -8.73 -10.33
C MET A 298 -11.83 -10.13 -10.69
N LYS A 299 -12.63 -10.96 -11.37
CA LYS A 299 -12.19 -12.24 -11.95
C LYS A 299 -11.22 -12.01 -13.10
N ILE A 300 -11.53 -11.09 -14.03
CA ILE A 300 -10.62 -10.72 -15.13
C ILE A 300 -9.27 -10.27 -14.57
N VAL A 301 -9.26 -9.36 -13.59
CA VAL A 301 -8.05 -8.92 -12.89
C VAL A 301 -7.28 -10.08 -12.23
N SER A 302 -7.99 -11.00 -11.58
CA SER A 302 -7.36 -12.14 -10.91
C SER A 302 -6.76 -13.13 -11.91
N GLU A 303 -7.41 -13.31 -13.05
CA GLU A 303 -6.96 -14.17 -14.15
C GLU A 303 -5.75 -13.56 -14.86
N LEU A 304 -5.78 -12.26 -15.20
CA LEU A 304 -4.61 -11.55 -15.75
C LEU A 304 -3.41 -11.60 -14.79
N ARG A 305 -3.63 -11.41 -13.48
CA ARG A 305 -2.57 -11.60 -12.46
C ARG A 305 -2.03 -13.02 -12.44
N ARG A 306 -2.90 -14.04 -12.59
CA ARG A 306 -2.48 -15.45 -12.68
C ARG A 306 -1.61 -15.68 -13.91
N GLN A 307 -2.06 -15.24 -15.09
CA GLN A 307 -1.32 -15.32 -16.36
C GLN A 307 0.04 -14.61 -16.27
N HIS A 308 0.09 -13.38 -15.74
CA HIS A 308 1.34 -12.64 -15.52
C HIS A 308 2.30 -13.35 -14.55
N ASN A 309 1.79 -13.97 -13.49
CA ASN A 309 2.62 -14.72 -12.55
C ASN A 309 3.17 -16.01 -13.20
N THR A 310 2.36 -16.74 -13.97
CA THR A 310 2.82 -17.91 -14.74
C THR A 310 3.88 -17.49 -15.77
N SER A 311 3.67 -16.41 -16.51
CA SER A 311 4.66 -15.88 -17.46
C SER A 311 5.97 -15.47 -16.80
N LYS A 312 5.92 -14.86 -15.60
CA LYS A 312 7.13 -14.58 -14.79
C LYS A 312 7.81 -15.88 -14.34
N ASP A 313 7.05 -16.89 -13.94
CA ASP A 313 7.59 -18.20 -13.54
C ASP A 313 8.28 -18.92 -14.71
N ASP A 314 7.72 -18.84 -15.92
CA ASP A 314 8.35 -19.37 -17.13
C ASP A 314 9.66 -18.64 -17.45
N ILE A 315 9.73 -17.32 -17.26
CA ILE A 315 10.96 -16.53 -17.43
C ILE A 315 12.00 -16.90 -16.36
N VAL A 316 11.60 -17.02 -15.10
CA VAL A 316 12.50 -17.42 -13.99
C VAL A 316 13.03 -18.83 -14.21
N MET A 317 12.17 -19.78 -14.59
CA MET A 317 12.57 -21.15 -14.94
C MET A 317 13.53 -21.18 -16.14
N ARG A 318 13.28 -20.35 -17.16
CA ARG A 318 14.20 -20.22 -18.31
C ARG A 318 15.55 -19.64 -17.90
N ALA A 319 15.57 -18.62 -17.04
CA ALA A 319 16.79 -18.03 -16.50
C ALA A 319 17.63 -19.05 -15.71
N HIS A 320 17.00 -19.80 -14.79
CA HIS A 320 17.68 -20.88 -14.06
C HIS A 320 18.20 -21.98 -14.99
N LYS A 321 17.40 -22.41 -15.98
CA LYS A 321 17.78 -23.45 -16.94
C LYS A 321 18.96 -23.02 -17.82
N GLU A 322 19.01 -21.76 -18.24
CA GLU A 322 20.05 -21.25 -19.13
C GLU A 322 21.36 -20.94 -18.40
N PHE A 323 21.30 -20.24 -17.26
CA PHE A 323 22.50 -19.83 -16.55
C PHE A 323 23.03 -20.89 -15.57
N GLY A 324 22.21 -21.84 -15.14
CA GLY A 324 22.62 -22.95 -14.28
C GLY A 324 23.39 -22.48 -13.04
N ASN A 325 24.60 -23.01 -12.87
CA ASN A 325 25.50 -22.65 -11.76
C ASN A 325 25.94 -21.17 -11.75
N ALA A 326 25.84 -20.46 -12.88
CA ALA A 326 26.15 -19.03 -12.95
C ALA A 326 24.99 -18.14 -12.51
N PHE A 327 23.78 -18.68 -12.29
CA PHE A 327 22.59 -17.90 -11.95
C PHE A 327 22.82 -17.00 -10.73
N ASP A 328 23.29 -17.55 -9.61
CA ASP A 328 23.54 -16.80 -8.36
C ASP A 328 24.58 -15.68 -8.53
N SER A 329 25.53 -15.86 -9.47
CA SER A 329 26.58 -14.87 -9.77
C SER A 329 26.13 -13.72 -10.67
N LEU A 330 25.01 -13.89 -11.36
CA LEU A 330 24.40 -12.89 -12.26
C LEU A 330 23.20 -12.22 -11.58
N PHE A 331 22.31 -13.00 -10.99
CA PHE A 331 21.06 -12.55 -10.38
C PHE A 331 21.23 -12.23 -8.90
N TRP A 332 22.00 -11.19 -8.58
CA TRP A 332 22.19 -10.72 -7.20
C TRP A 332 22.06 -9.20 -7.07
N TYR A 333 21.94 -8.72 -5.84
CA TYR A 333 21.94 -7.30 -5.50
C TYR A 333 22.71 -7.04 -4.21
N ARG A 334 23.26 -5.83 -4.05
CA ARG A 334 23.94 -5.38 -2.83
C ARG A 334 22.96 -4.66 -1.91
N LYS A 335 22.99 -4.97 -0.60
CA LYS A 335 22.24 -4.24 0.43
C LYS A 335 23.14 -4.05 1.65
N GLY A 336 23.66 -2.83 1.81
CA GLY A 336 24.78 -2.57 2.73
C GLY A 336 26.06 -3.25 2.21
N ASP A 337 26.80 -3.93 3.07
CA ASP A 337 28.01 -4.67 2.70
C ASP A 337 27.79 -6.15 2.39
N LYS A 338 26.52 -6.58 2.32
CA LYS A 338 26.13 -7.95 1.99
C LYS A 338 25.55 -8.02 0.58
N THR A 339 25.92 -9.07 -0.14
CA THR A 339 25.31 -9.48 -1.41
C THR A 339 24.21 -10.50 -1.14
N TYR A 340 23.15 -10.45 -1.96
CA TYR A 340 21.98 -11.31 -1.85
C TYR A 340 21.57 -11.78 -3.25
N VAL A 341 21.34 -13.08 -3.43
CA VAL A 341 20.71 -13.61 -4.65
C VAL A 341 19.28 -13.07 -4.74
N MET A 342 18.84 -12.72 -5.94
CA MET A 342 17.47 -12.26 -6.19
C MET A 342 16.50 -13.44 -6.04
N THR A 343 15.48 -13.27 -5.20
CA THR A 343 14.39 -14.25 -5.02
C THR A 343 13.04 -13.74 -5.54
N ASP A 344 12.90 -12.43 -5.78
CA ASP A 344 11.68 -11.87 -6.37
C ASP A 344 11.61 -12.19 -7.86
N LYS A 345 10.57 -12.92 -8.25
CA LYS A 345 10.26 -13.31 -9.64
C LYS A 345 10.24 -12.11 -10.58
N SER A 346 9.75 -10.95 -10.14
CA SER A 346 9.66 -9.74 -10.97
C SER A 346 11.00 -9.01 -11.13
N ALA A 347 11.92 -9.12 -10.15
CA ALA A 347 13.30 -8.66 -10.26
C ALA A 347 14.13 -9.57 -11.18
N ILE A 348 14.03 -10.89 -10.99
CA ILE A 348 14.69 -11.88 -11.85
C ILE A 348 14.24 -11.71 -13.31
N ALA A 349 12.93 -11.65 -13.57
CA ALA A 349 12.41 -11.53 -14.94
C ALA A 349 12.90 -10.26 -15.65
N ARG A 350 12.90 -9.11 -14.96
CA ARG A 350 13.43 -7.84 -15.52
C ARG A 350 14.94 -7.91 -15.77
N HIS A 351 15.70 -8.49 -14.84
CA HIS A 351 17.14 -8.60 -15.01
C HIS A 351 17.51 -9.58 -16.14
N TYR A 352 16.75 -10.66 -16.29
CA TYR A 352 16.89 -11.61 -17.39
C TYR A 352 16.62 -10.94 -18.75
N GLN A 353 15.56 -10.13 -18.86
CA GLN A 353 15.27 -9.35 -20.07
C GLN A 353 16.41 -8.39 -20.41
N GLN A 354 16.91 -7.63 -19.43
CA GLN A 354 18.07 -6.74 -19.59
C GLN A 354 19.34 -7.48 -20.07
N LEU A 355 19.64 -8.66 -19.51
CA LEU A 355 20.77 -9.50 -19.94
C LEU A 355 20.60 -10.12 -21.34
N LYS A 356 19.39 -10.05 -21.92
CA LYS A 356 19.07 -10.55 -23.26
C LYS A 356 18.85 -9.45 -24.30
N GLU A 357 18.95 -8.18 -23.91
CA GLU A 357 18.64 -7.03 -24.77
C GLU A 357 17.21 -7.10 -25.37
N LEU A 358 16.26 -7.68 -24.59
CA LEU A 358 14.83 -7.80 -24.90
C LEU A 358 13.99 -6.82 -24.06
#